data_AF-A0A1H3QPX0-F1
#
_entry.id   AF-A0A1H3QPX0-F1
#
_cell.length_a   1.000
_cell.length_b   1.000
_cell.length_c   1.000
_cell.angle_alpha   90.00
_cell.angle_beta   90.00
_cell.angle_gamma   90.00
#
_symmetry.space_group_name_H-M   'P 1'
#
loop_
_entity.id
_entity.type
_entity.pdbx_description
1 polymer ?
#
loop_
_entity_poly.entity_id
_entity_poly.type
_entity_poly.pdbx_seq_one_letter_code
_entity_poly.pdbx_strand_id
1 'polypeptide(L)'
;MPDLKLTPEQTTQLQTAIGDTYDNASSLIRQISGDYMSIAGAAWMGGASTAAVSKQQEFEQIWKNLSQILVDLAQGVAGTTQMIGQQDEDYQQLLNAVDGTGDTGMGNFSRL
;
A
#
# COMPACT_ATOMS: atom_id res chain seq x y z
N MET A 1 21.50 8.02 -18.23
CA MET A 1 20.05 7.87 -18.11
C MET A 1 19.64 8.69 -16.90
N PRO A 2 18.56 9.49 -16.95
CA PRO A 2 18.06 10.13 -15.74
C PRO A 2 17.65 9.04 -14.74
N ASP A 3 18.06 9.19 -13.48
CA ASP A 3 17.64 8.29 -12.40
C ASP A 3 16.11 8.35 -12.31
N LEU A 4 15.45 7.22 -12.58
CA LEU A 4 14.03 7.05 -12.34
C LEU A 4 13.82 6.90 -10.82
N LYS A 5 13.89 8.02 -10.09
CA LYS A 5 13.67 8.03 -8.65
C LYS A 5 12.17 7.93 -8.38
N LEU A 6 11.75 6.90 -7.67
CA LEU A 6 10.38 6.76 -7.17
C LEU A 6 10.13 7.89 -6.16
N THR A 7 9.04 8.64 -6.31
CA THR A 7 8.69 9.75 -5.40
C THR A 7 7.76 9.30 -4.27
N PRO A 8 7.78 9.96 -3.10
CA PRO A 8 6.83 9.69 -2.01
C PRO A 8 5.36 9.83 -2.44
N GLU A 9 5.06 10.76 -3.35
CA GLU A 9 3.71 10.93 -3.89
C GLU A 9 3.28 9.70 -4.72
N GLN A 10 4.18 9.17 -5.55
CA GLN A 10 3.90 7.98 -6.37
C GLN A 10 3.66 6.73 -5.49
N THR A 11 4.43 6.55 -4.42
CA THR A 11 4.21 5.43 -3.49
C THR A 11 2.91 5.58 -2.72
N THR A 12 2.57 6.80 -2.28
CA THR A 12 1.29 7.10 -1.62
C THR A 12 0.09 6.83 -2.53
N GLN A 13 0.18 7.24 -3.80
CA GLN A 13 -0.86 6.94 -4.80
C GLN A 13 -1.04 5.44 -4.99
N LEU A 14 0.06 4.69 -5.08
CA LEU A 14 0.01 3.23 -5.22
C LEU A 14 -0.62 2.56 -3.99
N GLN A 15 -0.23 2.99 -2.79
CA GLN A 15 -0.82 2.49 -1.54
C GLN A 15 -2.32 2.75 -1.48
N THR A 16 -2.75 3.94 -1.88
CA THR A 16 -4.18 4.32 -1.95
C THR A 16 -4.93 3.42 -2.93
N ALA A 17 -4.40 3.23 -4.14
CA ALA A 17 -5.03 2.38 -5.15
C ALA A 17 -5.18 0.92 -4.70
N ILE A 18 -4.20 0.38 -3.98
CA ILE A 18 -4.26 -0.97 -3.40
C ILE A 18 -5.34 -1.04 -2.31
N GLY A 19 -5.38 -0.05 -1.41
CA GLY A 19 -6.40 0.04 -0.36
C GLY A 19 -7.83 0.14 -0.92
N ASP A 20 -8.05 1.04 -1.88
CA ASP A 20 -9.34 1.21 -2.55
C ASP A 20 -9.77 -0.08 -3.26
N THR A 21 -8.83 -0.79 -3.88
CA THR A 21 -9.12 -2.09 -4.52
C THR A 21 -9.55 -3.13 -3.49
N TYR A 22 -8.85 -3.20 -2.35
CA TYR A 22 -9.20 -4.10 -1.26
C TYR A 22 -10.60 -3.82 -0.72
N ASP A 23 -10.94 -2.55 -0.47
CA ASP A 23 -12.22 -2.15 0.10
C ASP A 23 -13.38 -2.41 -0.87
N ASN A 24 -13.21 -2.03 -2.14
CA ASN A 24 -14.21 -2.27 -3.18
C ASN A 24 -14.46 -3.77 -3.40
N ALA A 25 -13.41 -4.57 -3.53
CA ALA A 25 -13.53 -6.01 -3.71
C ALA A 25 -14.13 -6.69 -2.47
N SER A 26 -13.73 -6.27 -1.26
CA SER A 26 -14.33 -6.75 -0.01
C SER A 26 -15.83 -6.49 0.05
N SER A 27 -16.26 -5.30 -0.36
CA SER A 27 -17.68 -4.93 -0.39
C SER A 27 -18.46 -5.81 -1.36
N LEU A 28 -17.97 -5.96 -2.59
CA LEU A 28 -18.60 -6.79 -3.63
C LEU A 28 -18.70 -8.24 -3.20
N ILE A 29 -17.68 -8.80 -2.56
CA ILE A 29 -17.68 -10.20 -2.14
C ILE A 29 -18.64 -10.46 -1.00
N ARG A 30 -18.77 -9.53 -0.04
CA ARG A 30 -19.82 -9.60 0.99
C ARG A 30 -21.22 -9.53 0.38
N GLN A 31 -21.41 -8.66 -0.61
CA GLN A 31 -22.68 -8.56 -1.33
C GLN A 31 -22.99 -9.88 -2.05
N ILE A 32 -22.05 -10.43 -2.82
CA ILE A 32 -22.20 -11.72 -3.49
C ILE A 32 -22.55 -12.81 -2.49
N SER A 33 -21.84 -12.90 -1.36
CA SER A 33 -22.13 -13.89 -0.31
C SER A 33 -23.56 -13.76 0.22
N GLY A 34 -24.01 -12.54 0.51
CA GLY A 34 -25.38 -12.26 0.95
C GLY A 34 -26.44 -12.66 -0.08
N ASP A 35 -26.27 -12.22 -1.32
CA ASP A 35 -27.18 -12.53 -2.43
C ASP A 35 -27.23 -14.05 -2.69
N TYR A 36 -26.07 -14.71 -2.64
CA TYR A 36 -25.94 -16.14 -2.85
C TYR A 36 -26.63 -16.95 -1.75
N MET A 37 -26.45 -16.58 -0.48
CA MET A 37 -27.18 -17.20 0.63
C MET A 37 -28.68 -16.97 0.53
N SER A 38 -29.11 -15.77 0.13
CA SER A 38 -30.53 -15.46 -0.05
C SER A 38 -31.18 -16.25 -1.17
N ILE A 39 -30.45 -16.54 -2.26
CA ILE A 39 -30.99 -17.25 -3.43
C ILE A 39 -30.82 -18.76 -3.24
N ALA A 40 -29.58 -19.24 -3.15
CA ALA A 40 -29.29 -20.67 -3.12
C ALA A 40 -29.57 -21.30 -1.74
N GLY A 41 -29.37 -20.54 -0.66
CA GLY A 41 -29.67 -21.03 0.69
C GLY A 41 -31.17 -21.13 0.98
N ALA A 42 -31.99 -20.24 0.41
CA ALA A 42 -33.43 -20.22 0.67
C ALA A 42 -34.27 -20.95 -0.39
N ALA A 43 -33.90 -20.86 -1.68
CA ALA A 43 -34.74 -21.36 -2.77
C ALA A 43 -34.33 -22.73 -3.31
N TRP A 44 -33.09 -23.17 -3.07
CA TRP A 44 -32.62 -24.47 -3.58
C TRP A 44 -32.76 -25.53 -2.48
N MET A 45 -33.19 -26.74 -2.85
CA MET A 45 -33.38 -27.84 -1.90
C MET A 45 -32.33 -28.95 -2.08
N GLY A 46 -31.96 -29.59 -0.97
CA GLY A 46 -31.11 -30.78 -0.96
C GLY A 46 -29.70 -30.52 -1.51
N GLY A 47 -29.16 -31.48 -2.26
CA GLY A 47 -27.76 -31.47 -2.70
C GLY A 47 -27.36 -30.28 -3.59
N ALA A 48 -28.32 -29.66 -4.29
CA ALA A 48 -28.04 -28.46 -5.09
C ALA A 48 -27.68 -27.26 -4.20
N SER A 49 -28.40 -27.06 -3.09
CA SER A 49 -28.09 -26.00 -2.11
C SER A 49 -26.74 -26.24 -1.45
N THR A 50 -26.45 -27.49 -1.04
CA THR A 50 -25.16 -27.86 -0.45
C THR A 50 -23.99 -27.61 -1.41
N ALA A 51 -24.11 -28.01 -2.68
CA ALA A 51 -23.08 -27.79 -3.68
C ALA A 51 -22.85 -26.30 -3.96
N ALA A 52 -23.93 -25.53 -4.03
CA ALA A 52 -23.89 -24.09 -4.19
C ALA A 52 -23.14 -23.42 -3.02
N VAL A 53 -23.54 -23.69 -1.78
CA VAL A 53 -22.90 -23.14 -0.58
C VAL A 53 -21.42 -23.54 -0.51
N SER A 54 -21.07 -24.77 -0.87
CA SER A 54 -19.68 -25.21 -0.94
C SER A 54 -18.85 -24.39 -1.93
N LYS A 55 -19.41 -24.04 -3.10
CA LYS A 55 -18.71 -23.20 -4.09
C LYS A 55 -18.55 -21.76 -3.62
N GLN A 56 -19.52 -21.22 -2.90
CA GLN A 56 -19.38 -19.91 -2.28
C GLN A 56 -18.27 -19.90 -1.21
N GLN A 57 -18.17 -20.95 -0.41
CA GLN A 57 -17.08 -21.09 0.59
C GLN A 57 -15.69 -21.19 -0.09
N GLU A 58 -15.58 -21.94 -1.19
CA GLU A 58 -14.35 -21.98 -1.99
C GLU A 58 -13.96 -20.59 -2.50
N PHE A 59 -14.94 -19.83 -3.01
CA PHE A 59 -14.72 -18.46 -3.47
C PHE A 59 -14.25 -17.53 -2.34
N GLU A 60 -14.86 -17.59 -1.16
CA GLU A 60 -14.44 -16.82 0.01
C GLU A 60 -13.02 -17.17 0.46
N GLN A 61 -12.63 -18.44 0.36
CA GLN A 61 -11.28 -18.87 0.69
C GLN A 61 -10.24 -18.35 -0.33
N ILE A 62 -10.59 -18.33 -1.62
CA ILE A 62 -9.74 -17.70 -2.66
C ILE A 62 -9.61 -16.20 -2.38
N TRP A 63 -10.72 -15.53 -2.07
CA TRP A 63 -10.71 -14.12 -1.72
C TRP A 63 -9.79 -13.85 -0.52
N LYS A 64 -9.86 -14.65 0.53
CA LYS A 64 -8.99 -14.50 1.70
C LYS A 64 -7.50 -14.47 1.29
N ASN A 65 -7.10 -15.36 0.39
CA ASN A 65 -5.73 -15.40 -0.13
C ASN A 65 -5.38 -14.13 -0.93
N LEU A 66 -6.27 -13.70 -1.84
CA LEU A 66 -6.08 -12.47 -2.62
C LEU A 66 -6.00 -11.23 -1.72
N SER A 67 -6.86 -11.16 -0.71
CA SER A 67 -6.92 -10.08 0.26
C SER A 67 -5.62 -9.96 1.06
N GLN A 68 -4.99 -11.09 1.40
CA GLN A 68 -3.67 -11.10 2.05
C GLN A 68 -2.59 -10.57 1.11
N ILE A 69 -2.60 -10.95 -0.16
CA ILE A 69 -1.64 -10.44 -1.16
C ILE A 69 -1.76 -8.92 -1.29
N LEU A 70 -2.97 -8.37 -1.31
CA LEU A 70 -3.19 -6.93 -1.33
C LEU A 70 -2.63 -6.24 -0.08
N VAL A 71 -2.80 -6.84 1.10
CA VAL A 71 -2.22 -6.34 2.36
C VAL A 71 -0.70 -6.35 2.30
N ASP A 72 -0.09 -7.46 1.85
CA ASP A 72 1.36 -7.60 1.75
C ASP A 72 1.94 -6.58 0.75
N LEU A 73 1.26 -6.36 -0.37
CA LEU A 73 1.61 -5.32 -1.36
C LEU A 73 1.55 -3.92 -0.73
N ALA A 74 0.47 -3.59 -0.03
CA ALA A 74 0.34 -2.29 0.64
C ALA A 74 1.45 -2.07 1.68
N GLN A 75 1.80 -3.10 2.45
CA GLN A 75 2.89 -3.04 3.42
C GLN A 75 4.26 -2.85 2.76
N GLY A 76 4.54 -3.55 1.66
CA GLY A 76 5.78 -3.37 0.90
C GLY A 76 5.93 -1.95 0.33
N VAL A 77 4.84 -1.36 -0.15
CA VAL A 77 4.82 0.03 -0.64
C VAL A 77 5.00 1.02 0.51
N ALA A 78 4.37 0.79 1.66
CA ALA A 78 4.54 1.64 2.85
C ALA A 78 6.00 1.61 3.35
N GLY A 79 6.63 0.43 3.41
CA GLY A 79 8.05 0.29 3.77
C GLY A 79 8.96 1.04 2.79
N THR A 80 8.67 0.97 1.49
CA THR A 80 9.41 1.73 0.46
C THR A 80 9.27 3.25 0.67
N THR A 81 8.08 3.72 1.02
CA THR A 81 7.81 5.15 1.29
C THR A 81 8.63 5.66 2.48
N GLN A 82 8.71 4.87 3.56
CA GLN A 82 9.52 5.22 4.73
C GLN A 82 11.00 5.33 4.39
N MET A 83 11.52 4.41 3.58
CA MET A 83 12.93 4.44 3.14
C MET A 83 13.25 5.65 2.26
N ILE A 84 12.33 6.08 1.39
CA ILE A 84 12.50 7.29 0.57
C ILE A 84 12.53 8.53 1.47
N GLY A 85 11.61 8.64 2.43
CA GLY A 85 11.59 9.76 3.39
C GLY A 85 12.88 9.86 4.20
N GLN A 86 13.39 8.75 4.71
CA GLN A 86 14.67 8.72 5.45
C GLN A 86 15.86 9.16 4.59
N GLN A 87 15.92 8.71 3.33
CA GLN A 87 16.98 9.14 2.42
C GLN A 87 16.92 10.65 2.17
N ASP A 88 15.73 11.21 1.94
CA ASP A 88 15.59 12.64 1.67
C ASP A 88 15.92 13.48 2.92
N GLU A 89 15.58 13.03 4.13
CA GLU A 89 16.00 13.65 5.40
C GLU A 89 17.53 13.64 5.58
N ASP A 90 18.18 12.49 5.32
CA ASP A 90 19.64 12.37 5.40
C ASP A 90 20.34 13.29 4.39
N TYR A 91 19.82 13.39 3.16
CA TYR A 91 20.34 14.33 2.16
C TYR A 91 20.17 15.79 2.59
N GLN A 92 19.03 16.16 3.20
CA GLN A 92 18.82 17.51 3.71
C GLN A 92 19.76 17.84 4.88
N GLN A 93 20.00 16.90 5.79
CA GLN A 93 20.95 17.08 6.89
C GLN A 93 22.37 17.26 6.37
N LEU A 94 22.79 16.46 5.37
CA LEU A 94 24.08 16.62 4.72
C LEU A 94 24.21 17.98 4.01
N LEU A 95 23.18 18.41 3.28
CA LEU A 95 23.16 19.74 2.64
C LEU A 95 23.26 20.87 3.68
N ASN A 96 22.47 20.81 4.76
CA ASN A 96 22.54 21.79 5.85
C ASN A 96 23.89 21.79 6.57
N ALA A 97 24.57 20.65 6.69
CA ALA A 97 25.90 20.56 7.27
C ALA A 97 26.99 21.13 6.35
N VAL A 98 26.86 20.94 5.03
CA VAL A 98 27.75 21.52 4.02
C VAL A 98 27.57 23.05 3.93
N ASP A 99 26.33 23.54 3.96
CA ASP A 99 26.04 24.98 3.91
C ASP A 99 26.35 25.68 5.26
N GLY A 100 26.16 24.98 6.37
CA GLY A 100 26.47 25.46 7.73
C GLY A 100 27.96 25.49 8.09
N THR A 101 28.85 25.01 7.23
CA THR A 101 30.31 25.09 7.39
C THR A 101 30.96 26.11 6.43
N GLY A 102 30.16 26.89 5.70
CA GLY A 102 30.60 27.84 4.68
C GLY A 102 31.02 29.24 5.14
N ASP A 103 30.91 29.61 6.43
CA ASP A 103 31.32 30.96 6.89
C ASP A 103 31.88 31.00 8.32
N THR A 104 32.98 30.29 8.59
CA THR A 104 33.84 30.60 9.75
C THR A 104 35.32 30.52 9.40
N GLY A 105 35.73 31.24 8.36
CA GLY A 105 37.16 31.43 8.12
C GLY A 105 37.51 32.20 6.86
N MET A 106 37.60 33.53 6.97
CA MET A 106 38.81 34.30 6.64
C MET A 106 38.50 35.80 6.62
N GLY A 107 38.73 36.46 7.75
CA GLY A 107 38.72 37.91 7.82
C GLY A 107 39.34 38.39 9.11
N ASN A 108 40.67 38.49 9.15
CA ASN A 108 41.41 39.68 9.62
C ASN A 108 42.91 39.39 9.88
N PHE A 109 43.69 39.10 8.84
CA PHE A 109 45.16 39.27 8.85
C PHE A 109 45.54 40.69 8.40
N SER A 110 44.94 41.72 8.99
CA SER A 110 45.34 43.11 8.73
C SER A 110 45.04 44.03 9.90
N ARG A 111 45.79 43.85 11.01
CA ARG A 111 46.18 44.95 11.89
C ARG A 111 47.60 44.72 12.39
N LEU A 112 48.55 45.31 11.66
CA LEU A 112 49.78 45.86 12.21
C LEU A 112 49.43 46.97 13.21
#